data_AF-A0A1B7TJ29-F1
#
_entry.id   AF-A0A1B7TJ29-F1
#
_cell.length_a   1.000
_cell.length_b   1.000
_cell.length_c   1.000
_cell.angle_alpha   90.00
_cell.angle_beta   90.00
_cell.angle_gamma   90.00
#
_symmetry.space_group_name_H-M   'P 1'
#
loop_
_entity.id
_entity.type
_entity.pdbx_description
1 polymer ?
#
loop_
_entity_poly.entity_id
_entity_poly.type
_entity_poly.pdbx_seq_one_letter_code
_entity_poly.pdbx_strand_id
1 'polypeptide(L)'
;MLNENTDTNNNSNAGELTKEQEYDINNNTKNAVKKRNLPIWLITHSDDKKIRENLKNVAWKRCDEFVAAFAKCSHDAGLMIFPKCSPQREVLHRCLLYYQKDEFIDEQVDLYLEEKLKKLELKNEEQKKQAKN
;
A
#
# COMPACT_ATOMS: atom_id res chain seq x y z
N MET A 1 20.13 -29.58 17.21
CA MET A 1 18.89 -29.12 17.87
C MET A 1 18.63 -27.72 17.34
N LEU A 2 17.65 -27.59 16.45
CA LEU A 2 17.28 -26.32 15.82
C LEU A 2 16.57 -25.48 16.88
N ASN A 3 17.07 -24.26 17.09
CA ASN A 3 16.56 -23.34 18.09
C ASN A 3 15.31 -22.64 17.53
N GLU A 4 14.15 -22.97 18.09
CA GLU A 4 12.88 -22.29 17.84
C GLU A 4 12.90 -20.92 18.52
N ASN A 5 13.25 -19.88 17.77
CA ASN A 5 12.97 -18.51 18.19
C ASN A 5 11.56 -18.16 17.72
N THR A 6 10.59 -18.41 18.59
CA THR A 6 9.24 -17.84 18.51
C THR A 6 9.31 -16.39 18.97
N ASP A 7 9.44 -15.46 18.03
CA ASP A 7 9.27 -14.04 18.33
C ASP A 7 7.77 -13.71 18.39
N THR A 8 7.21 -13.83 19.60
CA THR A 8 6.03 -13.06 19.98
C THR A 8 6.44 -11.60 20.09
N ASN A 9 6.13 -10.78 19.08
CA ASN A 9 6.23 -9.34 19.24
C ASN A 9 4.89 -8.66 18.95
N ASN A 10 4.31 -8.17 20.05
CA ASN A 10 3.10 -7.38 20.12
C ASN A 10 3.34 -6.03 19.44
N ASN A 11 2.56 -5.72 18.41
CA ASN A 11 2.19 -4.34 18.17
C ASN A 11 0.75 -4.23 17.68
N SER A 12 -0.10 -3.85 18.63
CA SER A 12 -1.49 -3.50 18.43
C SER A 12 -1.55 -2.15 17.72
N ASN A 13 -1.63 -2.17 16.39
CA ASN A 13 -2.30 -1.13 15.60
C ASN A 13 -2.72 -1.77 14.27
N ALA A 14 -3.99 -2.17 14.16
CA ALA A 14 -4.58 -2.80 12.98
C ALA A 14 -4.70 -1.85 11.75
N GLY A 15 -3.87 -0.82 11.69
CA GLY A 15 -3.79 0.15 10.60
C GLY A 15 -2.44 0.84 10.46
N GLU A 16 -1.43 0.49 11.27
CA GLU A 16 -0.13 1.14 11.22
C GLU A 16 0.91 0.18 10.66
N LEU A 17 1.42 0.52 9.47
CA LEU A 17 2.48 -0.20 8.79
C LEU A 17 3.73 -0.18 9.68
N THR A 18 4.34 -1.33 9.94
CA THR A 18 5.59 -1.34 10.69
C THR A 18 6.68 -0.62 9.89
N LYS A 19 7.66 -0.01 10.55
CA LYS A 19 8.76 0.72 9.88
C LYS A 19 9.52 -0.16 8.88
N GLU A 20 9.57 -1.47 9.15
CA GLU A 20 10.17 -2.48 8.28
C GLU A 20 9.35 -2.67 6.99
N GLN A 21 8.03 -2.79 7.10
CA GLN A 21 7.12 -2.85 5.96
C GLN A 21 7.18 -1.59 5.09
N GLU A 22 7.39 -0.42 5.71
CA GLU A 22 7.55 0.84 4.99
C GLU A 22 8.86 0.90 4.18
N TYR A 23 9.95 0.35 4.74
CA TYR A 23 11.25 0.23 4.08
C TYR A 23 11.19 -0.73 2.89
N ASP A 24 10.58 -1.91 3.05
CA ASP A 24 10.48 -2.90 1.98
C ASP A 24 9.70 -2.36 0.78
N ILE A 25 8.57 -1.70 1.03
CA ILE A 25 7.83 -1.03 -0.04
C ILE A 25 8.69 0.05 -0.73
N ASN A 26 9.61 0.73 -0.01
CA ASN A 26 10.46 1.79 -0.61
C ASN A 26 11.44 1.20 -1.59
N ASN A 27 12.08 0.11 -1.20
CA ASN A 27 12.98 -0.61 -2.07
C ASN A 27 12.23 -1.19 -3.26
N ASN A 28 11.02 -1.69 -3.06
CA ASN A 28 10.22 -2.28 -4.14
C ASN A 28 9.75 -1.21 -5.13
N THR A 29 9.33 -0.03 -4.67
CA THR A 29 9.04 1.12 -5.55
C THR A 29 10.29 1.60 -6.31
N LYS A 30 11.46 1.65 -5.66
CA LYS A 30 12.71 2.00 -6.37
C LYS A 30 13.10 0.94 -7.42
N ASN A 31 12.92 -0.33 -7.10
CA ASN A 31 13.17 -1.44 -8.03
C ASN A 31 12.19 -1.40 -9.21
N ALA A 32 10.92 -1.09 -8.96
CA ALA A 32 9.88 -0.85 -9.95
C ALA A 32 10.27 0.25 -10.94
N VAL A 33 10.77 1.39 -10.45
CA VAL A 33 11.24 2.52 -11.29
C VAL A 33 12.48 2.12 -12.10
N LYS A 34 13.44 1.46 -11.44
CA LYS A 34 14.67 0.97 -12.09
C LYS A 34 14.37 -0.03 -13.21
N LYS A 35 13.41 -0.93 -13.01
CA LYS A 35 12.95 -1.92 -14.00
C LYS A 35 12.42 -1.26 -15.29
N ARG A 36 11.84 -0.07 -15.16
CA ARG A 36 11.28 0.71 -16.29
C ARG A 36 12.29 1.66 -16.94
N ASN A 37 13.56 1.66 -16.50
CA ASN A 37 14.60 2.60 -16.94
C ASN A 37 14.15 4.08 -16.82
N LEU A 38 13.28 4.36 -15.86
CA LEU A 38 12.81 5.72 -15.62
C LEU A 38 13.85 6.46 -14.79
N PRO A 39 14.06 7.76 -15.06
CA PRO A 39 15.02 8.52 -14.29
C PRO A 39 14.52 8.69 -12.85
N ILE A 40 15.45 8.67 -11.89
CA ILE A 40 15.16 8.73 -10.45
C ILE A 40 14.37 9.98 -10.07
N TRP A 41 14.57 11.09 -10.79
CA TRP A 41 13.85 12.35 -10.55
C TRP A 41 12.37 12.31 -10.96
N LEU A 42 11.93 11.30 -11.71
CA LEU A 42 10.56 11.22 -12.21
C LEU A 42 9.54 10.93 -11.11
N ILE A 43 9.93 10.16 -10.08
CA ILE A 43 9.07 9.86 -8.94
C ILE A 43 9.69 10.49 -7.69
N THR A 44 8.97 11.43 -7.09
CA THR A 44 9.38 12.09 -5.85
C THR A 44 8.94 11.32 -4.62
N HIS A 45 9.53 11.60 -3.46
CA HIS A 45 9.11 10.97 -2.20
C HIS A 45 7.62 11.21 -1.85
N SER A 46 7.05 12.32 -2.34
CA SER A 46 5.62 12.61 -2.21
C SER A 46 4.76 11.72 -3.10
N ASP A 47 5.25 11.44 -4.32
CA ASP A 47 4.60 10.54 -5.28
C ASP A 47 4.56 9.11 -4.73
N ASP A 48 5.67 8.62 -4.17
CA ASP A 48 5.76 7.31 -3.52
C ASP A 48 4.75 7.18 -2.37
N LYS A 49 4.60 8.23 -1.55
CA LYS A 49 3.62 8.24 -0.46
C LYS A 49 2.19 8.11 -1.01
N LYS A 50 1.88 8.83 -2.08
CA LYS A 50 0.55 8.77 -2.71
C LYS A 50 0.27 7.40 -3.34
N ILE A 51 1.27 6.80 -4.01
CA ILE A 51 1.16 5.44 -4.56
C ILE A 51 0.85 4.43 -3.45
N ARG A 52 1.51 4.55 -2.28
CA ARG A 52 1.24 3.70 -1.12
C ARG A 52 -0.14 3.89 -0.54
N GLU A 53 -0.61 5.12 -0.40
CA GLU A 53 -1.96 5.41 0.09
C GLU A 53 -3.01 4.82 -0.85
N ASN A 54 -2.82 4.98 -2.17
CA ASN A 54 -3.68 4.35 -3.17
C ASN A 54 -3.67 2.83 -3.08
N LEU A 55 -2.48 2.21 -2.98
CA LEU A 55 -2.36 0.76 -2.83
C LEU A 55 -3.06 0.26 -1.57
N LYS A 56 -2.87 0.94 -0.43
CA LYS A 56 -3.59 0.63 0.81
C LYS A 56 -5.09 0.70 0.57
N ASN A 57 -5.61 1.78 0.01
CA ASN A 57 -7.04 1.95 -0.25
C ASN A 57 -7.60 0.83 -1.15
N VAL A 58 -6.84 0.41 -2.17
CA VAL A 58 -7.22 -0.71 -3.03
C VAL A 58 -7.21 -2.04 -2.26
N ALA A 59 -6.19 -2.29 -1.46
CA ALA A 59 -6.08 -3.49 -0.63
C ALA A 59 -7.24 -3.58 0.38
N TRP A 60 -7.58 -2.48 1.05
CA TRP A 60 -8.71 -2.41 1.97
C TRP A 60 -10.04 -2.70 1.28
N LYS A 61 -10.27 -2.14 0.08
CA LYS A 61 -11.48 -2.42 -0.71
C LYS A 61 -11.57 -3.89 -1.16
N ARG A 62 -10.44 -4.52 -1.50
CA ARG A 62 -10.41 -5.92 -1.91
C ARG A 62 -10.57 -6.88 -0.71
N CYS A 63 -10.16 -6.47 0.48
CA CYS A 63 -10.28 -7.24 1.72
C CYS A 63 -11.53 -6.88 2.55
N ASP A 64 -12.50 -6.14 1.99
CA ASP A 64 -13.66 -5.59 2.73
C ASP A 64 -14.48 -6.67 3.44
N GLU A 65 -14.60 -7.85 2.84
CA GLU A 65 -15.27 -9.02 3.44
C GLU A 65 -14.63 -9.47 4.76
N PHE A 66 -13.30 -9.47 4.83
CA PHE A 66 -12.55 -9.84 6.03
C PHE A 66 -12.56 -8.72 7.06
N VAL A 67 -12.57 -7.46 6.62
CA VAL A 67 -12.73 -6.29 7.47
C VAL A 67 -14.11 -6.32 8.14
N ALA A 68 -15.17 -6.59 7.39
CA ALA A 68 -16.53 -6.71 7.91
C ALA A 68 -16.65 -7.86 8.93
N ALA A 69 -16.05 -9.02 8.64
CA ALA A 69 -16.03 -10.16 9.57
C ALA A 69 -15.28 -9.83 10.87
N PHE A 70 -14.13 -9.16 10.76
CA PHE A 70 -13.37 -8.70 11.92
C PHE A 70 -14.13 -7.63 12.71
N ALA A 71 -14.76 -6.67 12.03
CA ALA A 71 -15.56 -5.61 12.65
C ALA A 71 -16.77 -6.17 13.41
N LYS A 72 -17.46 -7.17 12.83
CA LYS A 72 -18.55 -7.88 13.50
C LYS A 72 -18.07 -8.58 14.77
N CYS A 73 -16.97 -9.32 14.68
CA CYS A 73 -16.38 -9.97 15.86
C CYS A 73 -15.95 -8.94 16.92
N SER A 74 -15.38 -7.82 16.49
CA SER A 74 -14.93 -6.75 17.38
C SER A 74 -16.08 -6.11 18.14
N HIS A 75 -17.19 -5.85 17.44
CA HIS A 75 -18.43 -5.34 18.04
C HIS A 75 -18.98 -6.30 19.11
N ASP A 76 -18.98 -7.61 18.83
CA ASP A 76 -19.52 -8.63 19.75
C ASP A 76 -18.57 -8.93 20.93
N ALA A 77 -17.26 -8.79 20.74
CA ALA A 77 -16.24 -9.12 21.75
C ALA A 77 -15.90 -7.96 22.71
N GLY A 78 -16.24 -6.72 22.36
CA GLY A 78 -16.05 -5.55 23.21
C GLY A 78 -14.58 -5.31 23.58
N LEU A 79 -14.21 -5.38 24.86
CA LEU A 79 -12.82 -5.18 25.30
C LEU A 79 -11.90 -6.39 25.00
N MET A 80 -12.46 -7.56 24.67
CA MET A 80 -11.74 -8.83 24.47
C MET A 80 -11.50 -9.16 22.99
N ILE A 81 -11.25 -8.15 22.16
CA ILE A 81 -11.05 -8.29 20.70
C ILE A 81 -9.82 -9.15 20.40
N PHE A 82 -8.70 -8.89 21.07
CA PHE A 82 -7.42 -9.54 20.75
C PHE A 82 -7.41 -11.06 20.94
N PRO A 83 -7.91 -11.64 22.06
CA PRO A 83 -7.95 -13.09 22.20
C PRO A 83 -9.10 -13.75 21.43
N LYS A 84 -10.29 -13.13 21.33
CA LYS A 84 -11.46 -13.78 20.73
C LYS A 84 -11.53 -13.64 19.21
N CYS A 85 -11.03 -12.55 18.65
CA CYS A 85 -11.08 -12.24 17.22
C CYS A 85 -9.73 -12.43 16.51
N SER A 86 -8.79 -13.11 17.16
CA SER A 86 -7.50 -13.48 16.57
C SER A 86 -7.63 -14.19 15.21
N PRO A 87 -8.49 -15.22 15.02
CA PRO A 87 -8.53 -15.92 13.73
C PRO A 87 -9.02 -15.03 12.59
N GLN A 88 -10.00 -14.15 12.83
CA GLN A 88 -10.49 -13.20 11.83
C GLN A 88 -9.43 -12.13 11.51
N ARG A 89 -8.69 -11.67 12.52
CA ARG A 89 -7.57 -10.74 12.35
C ARG A 89 -6.47 -11.33 11.49
N GLU A 90 -6.08 -12.58 11.71
CA GLU A 90 -5.03 -13.24 10.94
C GLU A 90 -5.42 -13.42 9.47
N VAL A 91 -6.69 -13.72 9.19
CA VAL A 91 -7.19 -13.80 7.80
C VAL A 91 -7.14 -12.41 7.13
N LEU A 92 -7.61 -11.37 7.81
CA LEU A 92 -7.52 -9.99 7.32
C LEU A 92 -6.06 -9.59 7.06
N HIS A 93 -5.16 -9.88 7.99
CA HIS A 93 -3.75 -9.54 7.87
C HIS A 93 -3.10 -10.25 6.68
N ARG A 94 -3.38 -11.55 6.49
CA ARG A 94 -2.92 -12.29 5.30
C ARG A 94 -3.43 -11.69 3.99
N CYS A 95 -4.68 -11.23 3.96
CA CYS A 95 -5.24 -10.55 2.78
C CYS A 95 -4.48 -9.25 2.48
N LEU A 96 -4.22 -8.42 3.50
CA LEU A 96 -3.46 -7.17 3.32
C LEU A 96 -2.01 -7.42 2.88
N LEU A 97 -1.34 -8.40 3.47
CA LEU A 97 0.03 -8.77 3.10
C LEU A 97 0.12 -9.27 1.65
N TYR A 98 -0.90 -9.95 1.16
CA TYR A 98 -0.94 -10.39 -0.23
C TYR A 98 -0.88 -9.22 -1.22
N TYR A 99 -1.58 -8.12 -0.92
CA TYR A 99 -1.58 -6.92 -1.77
C TYR A 99 -0.35 -6.02 -1.58
N GLN A 100 0.50 -6.30 -0.60
CA GLN A 100 1.78 -5.61 -0.41
C GLN A 100 2.90 -6.16 -1.31
N LYS A 101 2.63 -7.21 -2.10
CA LYS A 101 3.61 -7.79 -3.02
C LYS A 101 4.02 -6.82 -4.13
N ASP A 102 5.23 -7.04 -4.66
CA ASP A 102 5.87 -6.22 -5.69
C ASP A 102 5.02 -6.06 -6.95
N GLU A 103 4.25 -7.10 -7.32
CA GLU A 103 3.39 -7.09 -8.50
C GLU A 103 2.30 -6.01 -8.43
N PHE A 104 1.69 -5.83 -7.26
CA PHE A 104 0.66 -4.81 -7.06
C PHE A 104 1.27 -3.42 -6.93
N ILE A 105 2.47 -3.33 -6.35
CA ILE A 105 3.21 -2.06 -6.29
C ILE A 105 3.56 -1.61 -7.71
N ASP A 106 4.06 -2.53 -8.56
CA ASP A 106 4.36 -2.27 -9.96
C ASP A 106 3.12 -1.73 -10.71
N GLU A 107 1.97 -2.38 -10.57
CA GLU A 107 0.71 -1.94 -11.21
C GLU A 107 0.32 -0.51 -10.79
N GLN A 108 0.41 -0.18 -9.49
CA GLN A 108 0.06 1.15 -9.01
C GLN A 108 1.05 2.23 -9.47
N VAL A 109 2.33 1.88 -9.62
CA VAL A 109 3.34 2.79 -10.20
C VAL A 109 2.99 3.12 -11.65
N ASP A 110 2.60 2.13 -12.46
CA ASP A 110 2.21 2.35 -13.85
C ASP A 110 1.00 3.28 -13.97
N LEU A 111 -0.05 3.00 -13.18
CA LEU A 111 -1.24 3.85 -13.14
C LEU A 111 -0.91 5.30 -12.75
N TYR A 112 0.00 5.49 -11.79
CA TYR A 112 0.43 6.81 -11.37
C TYR A 112 1.20 7.56 -12.48
N LEU A 113 2.07 6.85 -13.18
CA LEU A 113 2.84 7.41 -14.28
C LEU A 113 1.93 7.82 -15.45
N GLU A 114 0.95 7.00 -15.79
CA GLU A 114 -0.06 7.36 -16.80
C GLU A 114 -0.84 8.62 -16.42
N GLU A 115 -1.27 8.73 -15.16
CA GLU A 115 -1.98 9.92 -14.67
C GLU A 115 -1.08 11.17 -14.77
N LYS A 116 0.20 11.03 -14.44
CA LYS A 116 1.19 12.12 -14.48
C LYS A 116 1.48 12.56 -15.91
N LEU A 117 1.63 11.62 -16.85
CA LEU A 117 1.83 11.91 -18.27
C LEU A 117 0.64 12.67 -18.86
N LYS A 118 -0.60 12.20 -18.62
CA LYS A 118 -1.82 12.89 -19.05
C LYS A 118 -1.89 14.33 -18.53
N LYS A 119 -1.53 14.55 -17.26
CA LYS A 119 -1.49 15.92 -16.68
C LYS A 119 -0.44 16.82 -17.32
N LEU A 120 0.71 16.28 -17.71
CA LEU A 120 1.75 17.05 -18.38
C LEU A 120 1.35 17.42 -19.81
N GLU A 121 0.71 16.51 -20.54
CA GLU A 121 0.18 16.78 -21.88
C GLU A 121 -0.84 17.91 -21.86
N LEU A 122 -1.81 17.86 -20.94
CA LEU A 122 -2.81 18.91 -20.78
C LEU A 122 -2.19 20.27 -20.47
N LYS A 123 -1.21 20.33 -19.56
CA LYS A 123 -0.49 21.58 -19.23
C LYS A 123 0.28 22.13 -20.43
N ASN A 124 0.92 21.27 -21.23
CA ASN A 124 1.63 21.70 -22.43
C ASN A 124 0.67 22.28 -23.48
N GLU A 125 -0.52 21.72 -23.62
CA GLU A 125 -1.56 22.27 -24.50
C GLU A 125 -2.08 23.63 -24.02
N GLU A 126 -2.31 23.78 -22.72
CA GLU A 126 -2.71 25.05 -22.10
C GLU A 126 -1.64 26.13 -22.32
N GLN A 127 -0.37 25.81 -22.10
CA GLN A 127 0.74 26.73 -22.34
C GLN A 127 0.84 27.14 -23.82
N LYS A 128 0.65 26.20 -24.76
CA LYS A 128 0.61 26.50 -26.19
C LYS A 128 -0.56 27.40 -26.59
N LYS A 129 -1.71 27.31 -25.90
CA LYS A 129 -2.85 28.20 -26.10
C LYS A 129 -2.59 29.59 -25.52
N GLN A 130 -1.97 29.67 -24.33
CA GLN A 130 -1.59 30.94 -23.70
C GLN A 130 -0.53 31.70 -24.48
N ALA A 131 0.43 31.01 -25.12
CA ALA A 131 1.48 31.63 -25.92
C ALA A 131 1.01 32.12 -27.31
N LYS A 132 -0.22 31.82 -27.72
CA LYS A 132 -0.82 32.24 -29.00
C LYS A 132 -1.83 33.39 -28.87
N ASN A 133 -2.16 33.79 -27.64
CA ASN A 133 -2.92 35.00 -27.32
C ASN A 133 -1.97 36.12 -26.92
#